data_AF-A0A6L9YII3-F1
#
_entry.id   AF-A0A6L9YII3-F1
#
_cell.length_a   1.000
_cell.length_b   1.000
_cell.length_c   1.000
_cell.angle_alpha   90.00
_cell.angle_beta   90.00
_cell.angle_gamma   90.00
#
_symmetry.space_group_name_H-M   'P 1'
#
loop_
_entity.id
_entity.type
_entity.pdbx_description
1 polymer ?
#
loop_
_entity_poly.entity_id
_entity_poly.type
_entity_poly.pdbx_seq_one_letter_code
_entity_poly.pdbx_strand_id
1 'polypeptide(L)' 'MPKLKSRKAAAKRFRATGSGKIRRRKAFKNHLLEHKTSERKGRLSKLTLVDERDADNVRLMLPYM' A
#
# COMPACT_ATOMS: atom_id res chain seq x y z
N MET A 1 -10.68 -22.70 18.69
CA MET A 1 -10.89 -21.46 17.90
C MET A 1 -10.11 -21.53 16.60
N PRO A 2 -10.74 -21.27 15.44
CA PRO A 2 -10.01 -21.19 14.17
C PRO A 2 -9.17 -19.91 14.10
N LYS A 3 -7.98 -20.00 13.47
CA LYS A 3 -7.13 -18.83 13.20
C LYS A 3 -7.84 -17.87 12.24
N LEU A 4 -7.74 -16.57 12.49
CA LEU A 4 -8.26 -15.53 11.60
C LEU A 4 -7.57 -15.64 10.23
N LYS A 5 -8.31 -15.45 9.14
CA LYS A 5 -7.73 -15.50 7.79
C LYS A 5 -7.27 -14.11 7.36
N SER A 6 -6.03 -14.01 6.88
CA SER A 6 -5.54 -12.78 6.27
C SER A 6 -6.08 -12.62 4.84
N ARG A 7 -6.50 -11.40 4.49
CA ARG A 7 -6.97 -11.09 3.14
C ARG A 7 -5.78 -11.08 2.17
N LYS A 8 -5.63 -12.14 1.37
CA LYS A 8 -4.50 -12.31 0.45
C LYS A 8 -4.30 -11.14 -0.53
N ALA A 9 -5.38 -10.49 -0.95
CA ALA A 9 -5.29 -9.30 -1.81
C ALA A 9 -4.60 -8.12 -1.12
N ALA A 10 -4.86 -7.92 0.18
CA ALA A 10 -4.21 -6.87 0.98
C ALA A 10 -2.75 -7.23 1.27
N ALA A 11 -2.47 -8.50 1.60
CA ALA A 11 -1.12 -8.98 1.91
C ALA A 11 -0.13 -8.80 0.74
N LYS A 12 -0.63 -8.85 -0.50
CA LYS A 12 0.18 -8.60 -1.71
C LYS A 12 0.51 -7.12 -1.93
N ARG A 13 -0.26 -6.18 -1.35
CA ARG A 13 -0.21 -4.74 -1.64
C ARG A 13 0.39 -3.90 -0.51
N PHE A 14 0.16 -4.30 0.73
CA PHE A 14 0.61 -3.60 1.93
C PHE A 14 1.71 -4.38 2.64
N ARG A 15 2.70 -3.67 3.18
CA ARG A 15 3.76 -4.26 4.01
C ARG A 15 4.03 -3.39 5.23
N ALA A 16 4.39 -4.01 6.34
CA ALA A 16 4.88 -3.29 7.51
C ALA A 16 6.30 -2.75 7.29
N THR A 17 6.60 -1.61 7.90
CA THR A 17 7.97 -1.11 8.11
C THR A 17 8.45 -1.55 9.49
N GLY A 18 9.76 -1.48 9.76
CA GLY A 18 10.31 -1.83 11.08
C GLY A 18 9.76 -0.97 12.23
N SER A 19 9.23 0.22 11.92
CA SER A 19 8.57 1.13 12.86
C SER A 19 7.06 0.88 13.03
N GLY A 20 6.48 -0.17 12.43
CA GLY A 20 5.06 -0.49 12.54
C GLY A 20 4.13 0.34 11.64
N LYS A 21 4.67 1.21 10.78
CA LYS A 21 3.89 1.92 9.75
C LYS A 21 3.67 1.02 8.54
N ILE A 22 2.62 1.33 7.76
CA ILE A 22 2.25 0.51 6.61
C ILE A 22 2.66 1.22 5.32
N ARG A 23 3.46 0.55 4.49
CA ARG A 23 3.88 1.06 3.18
C ARG A 23 3.05 0.46 2.03
N ARG A 24 2.86 1.27 0.98
CA ARG A 24 2.15 0.92 -0.27
C ARG A 24 2.83 1.53 -1.51
N ARG A 25 2.46 1.04 -2.68
CA ARG A 25 2.79 1.66 -3.98
C ARG A 25 1.74 2.72 -4.35
N LYS A 26 2.17 3.80 -5.03
CA LYS A 26 1.24 4.81 -5.58
C LYS A 26 0.50 4.26 -6.80
N ALA A 27 -0.74 4.73 -6.98
CA ALA A 27 -1.55 4.43 -8.16
C ALA A 27 -1.13 5.28 -9.37
N PHE A 28 -1.78 5.05 -10.52
CA PHE A 28 -1.66 5.86 -11.75
C PHE A 28 -0.32 5.81 -12.49
N LYS A 29 0.52 4.79 -12.28
CA LYS A 29 1.75 4.55 -13.05
C LYS A 29 1.71 3.25 -13.88
N ASN A 30 0.55 2.93 -14.47
CA ASN A 30 0.38 1.72 -15.29
C ASN A 30 0.21 2.04 -16.79
N HIS A 31 -0.61 3.03 -17.14
CA HIS A 31 -0.89 3.45 -18.52
C HIS A 31 -1.01 4.99 -18.60
N LEU A 32 -1.09 5.53 -19.82
CA LEU A 32 -1.14 6.97 -20.11
C LEU A 32 0.05 7.71 -19.47
N LEU A 33 1.25 7.19 -19.68
CA LEU A 33 2.50 7.76 -19.14
C LEU A 33 3.09 8.84 -20.04
N GLU A 34 2.73 8.84 -21.32
CA GLU A 34 3.17 9.81 -22.31
C GLU A 34 2.70 11.23 -21.95
N HIS A 35 1.42 11.38 -21.58
CA HIS A 35 0.85 12.67 -21.17
C HIS A 35 1.25 13.13 -19.75
N LYS A 36 2.04 12.34 -19.02
CA LYS A 36 2.48 12.69 -17.65
C LYS A 36 3.88 13.26 -17.69
N THR A 37 4.08 14.39 -17.02
CA THR A 37 5.40 14.98 -16.83
C THR A 37 6.36 14.00 -16.16
N SER A 38 7.65 14.09 -16.49
CA SER A 38 8.71 13.26 -15.90
C SER A 38 8.73 13.38 -14.38
N GLU A 39 8.51 14.58 -13.86
CA GLU A 39 8.41 14.82 -12.43
C GLU A 39 7.27 14.03 -11.77
N ARG A 40 6.06 14.07 -12.36
CA ARG A 40 4.91 13.31 -11.86
C ARG A 40 5.20 11.80 -11.88
N LYS A 41 5.80 11.29 -12.96
CA LYS A 41 6.21 9.87 -13.07
C LYS A 41 7.23 9.48 -12.00
N GLY A 42 8.18 10.37 -11.70
CA GLY A 42 9.16 10.19 -10.61
C GLY A 42 8.47 10.13 -9.24
N ARG A 43 7.60 11.09 -8.93
CA ARG A 43 6.82 11.13 -7.68
C ARG A 43 5.97 9.87 -7.49
N LEU A 44 5.35 9.35 -8.56
CA LEU A 44 4.53 8.12 -8.54
C LEU A 44 5.34 6.82 -8.42
N SER A 45 6.65 6.84 -8.71
CA SER A 45 7.49 5.65 -8.60
C SER A 45 7.86 5.29 -7.16
N LYS A 46 7.88 6.29 -6.27
CA LYS A 46 8.32 6.13 -4.89
C LYS A 46 7.24 5.45 -4.05
N LEU A 47 7.68 4.59 -3.13
CA LEU A 47 6.82 4.01 -2.09
C LEU A 47 6.36 5.10 -1.11
N THR A 48 5.21 4.88 -0.50
CA THR A 48 4.56 5.84 0.42
C THR A 48 3.94 5.09 1.57
N LEU A 49 3.74 5.82 2.66
CA LEU A 49 2.94 5.32 3.77
C LEU A 49 1.45 5.39 3.45
N VAL A 50 0.69 4.46 4.01
CA VAL A 50 -0.77 4.54 4.06
C VAL A 50 -1.15 5.74 4.93
N ASP A 51 -2.25 6.40 4.56
CA ASP A 51 -2.78 7.50 5.35
C ASP A 51 -3.25 6.98 6.72
N GLU A 52 -3.17 7.81 7.75
CA GLU A 52 -3.50 7.41 9.12
C GLU A 52 -4.96 6.98 9.23
N ARG A 53 -5.87 7.60 8.44
CA ARG A 53 -7.30 7.29 8.42
C ARG A 53 -7.61 5.89 7.88
N ASP A 54 -6.74 5.38 7.00
CA ASP A 54 -6.90 4.07 6.37
C ASP A 54 -6.13 2.96 7.11
N ALA A 55 -5.24 3.32 8.04
CA ALA A 55 -4.34 2.37 8.69
C ALA A 55 -5.10 1.26 9.43
N ASP A 56 -6.17 1.60 10.14
CA ASP A 56 -6.94 0.64 10.93
C ASP A 56 -7.71 -0.34 10.06
N ASN A 57 -8.26 0.13 8.93
CA ASN A 57 -8.89 -0.73 7.93
C ASN A 57 -7.89 -1.74 7.35
N VAL A 58 -6.64 -1.34 7.13
CA VAL A 58 -5.59 -2.24 6.62
C VAL A 58 -5.17 -3.26 7.67
N ARG A 59 -5.04 -2.86 8.94
CA ARG A 59 -4.73 -3.77 10.04
C ARG A 59 -5.82 -4.83 10.23
N LEU A 60 -7.09 -4.45 10.13
CA LEU A 60 -8.21 -5.39 10.22
C LEU A 60 -8.16 -6.47 9.13
N MET A 61 -7.74 -6.09 7.92
CA MET A 61 -7.57 -7.05 6.81
C MET A 61 -6.38 -8.00 6.98
N LEU A 62 -5.39 -7.64 7.81
CA LEU A 62 -4.12 -8.33 7.97
C LEU A 62 -3.83 -8.56 9.47
N PRO A 63 -4.50 -9.54 10.10
CA PRO A 63 -4.41 -9.78 11.55
C PRO A 63 -3.04 -10.29 12.03
N TYR A 64 -2.12 -10.62 11.12
CA TYR A 64 -0.79 -11.18 11.41
C TYR A 64 0.33 -10.35 10.78
N MET A 65 0.12 -9.04 10.66
CA MET A 65 1.03 -8.13 9.95
C MET A 65 2.15 -7.60 10.83
#